data_AF-A0A2P5LWX2-F1
#
_entry.id   AF-A0A2P5LWX2-F1
#
_cell.length_a   1.000
_cell.length_b   1.000
_cell.length_c   1.000
_cell.angle_alpha   90.00
_cell.angle_beta   90.00
_cell.angle_gamma   90.00
#
_symmetry.space_group_name_H-M   'P 1'
#
loop_
_entity.id
_entity.type
_entity.pdbx_description
1 polymer ?
#
loop_
_entity_poly.entity_id
_entity_poly.type
_entity_poly.pdbx_seq_one_letter_code
_entity_poly.pdbx_strand_id
1 'polypeptide(L)'
;MKTKVGFSSLVFFGDSLTDNGNLFALTGQPAPPYVNGRFSNGPTYAEIVPGLLGVTAQNFAFGGAEAANNGSPGENPIINLNAQVSTFLASLPPTGAPDGTAAVLNIGNNDYLRFAPASPAEVPAYIGQVVGSIGAEAQRLLAAGIDQIILFTLPSVAVTPLGATLPPAQLAGAQAIIEAHNAAIGQLSASLGQLGVEVVVVDIFRLAQELGADRETFGFKTTTTPVVAPGPDGTPVPTGIDQVLDADEIAFFDAIHPTGAAHGVQAAFVAASLTADRVIFTDAGNDRINGSNGVDFVFSGIGNDTIQTGRGNDIVFAGTGNDVVDGGSGHDLIAGGSGNDILRGGDGDDLLAGNIGNDIVSGGNGNDVIIGGQGFDCLSGNGGNDLFILDVEQLLQGQAGPGAGTTFVYGDSGQDTLRFAVESDDLQDIFGSLLQSGLGLSLSPRFGGSGEIDAFGLRFSSIERVEIAVDGDVVLSLGYGRAPTGTAVNTLLAQADLWGLV
;
A
#
# COMPACT_ATOMS: atom_id res chain seq x y z
N MET A 1 -19.65 2.81 5.77
CA MET A 1 -20.70 3.05 4.75
C MET A 1 -21.57 1.83 4.52
N LYS A 2 -21.00 0.62 4.32
CA LYS A 2 -21.76 -0.64 4.07
C LYS A 2 -22.84 -1.00 5.11
N THR A 3 -22.63 -0.67 6.39
CA THR A 3 -23.62 -0.94 7.46
C THR A 3 -24.75 0.08 7.53
N LYS A 4 -24.64 1.21 6.82
CA LYS A 4 -25.68 2.26 6.74
C LYS A 4 -26.35 2.32 5.37
N VAL A 5 -25.74 1.79 4.32
CA VAL A 5 -26.12 2.04 2.92
C VAL A 5 -26.02 0.72 2.14
N GLY A 6 -27.14 0.28 1.54
CA GLY A 6 -27.34 -1.07 1.01
C GLY A 6 -26.98 -1.27 -0.46
N PHE A 7 -25.95 -0.60 -1.00
CA PHE A 7 -25.54 -0.74 -2.40
C PHE A 7 -24.62 -1.95 -2.65
N SER A 8 -24.70 -2.52 -3.86
CA SER A 8 -23.86 -3.62 -4.38
C SER A 8 -22.91 -3.19 -5.52
N SER A 9 -23.11 -1.97 -6.04
CA SER A 9 -22.29 -1.39 -7.10
C SER A 9 -22.16 0.13 -6.94
N LEU A 10 -21.03 0.67 -7.39
CA LEU A 10 -20.73 2.09 -7.41
C LEU A 10 -20.48 2.56 -8.84
N VAL A 11 -20.97 3.75 -9.18
CA VAL A 11 -20.59 4.46 -10.40
C VAL A 11 -20.05 5.83 -10.04
N PHE A 12 -18.81 6.11 -10.43
CA PHE A 12 -18.10 7.34 -10.08
C PHE A 12 -18.15 8.37 -11.20
N PHE A 13 -18.52 9.59 -10.84
CA PHE A 13 -18.46 10.79 -11.67
C PHE A 13 -17.69 11.86 -10.91
N GLY A 14 -16.82 12.60 -11.62
CA GLY A 14 -15.99 13.56 -10.95
C GLY A 14 -14.85 14.12 -11.78
N ASP A 15 -13.93 14.75 -11.07
CA ASP A 15 -12.73 15.35 -11.62
C ASP A 15 -11.46 14.54 -11.31
N SER A 16 -10.32 15.21 -11.26
CA SER A 16 -9.00 14.64 -10.95
C SER A 16 -8.92 13.93 -9.61
N LEU A 17 -9.77 14.27 -8.62
CA LEU A 17 -9.81 13.56 -7.33
C LEU A 17 -10.35 12.14 -7.46
N THR A 18 -11.06 11.84 -8.55
CA THR A 18 -11.79 10.59 -8.77
C THR A 18 -11.25 9.82 -9.98
N ASP A 19 -10.67 10.51 -10.97
CA ASP A 19 -10.14 9.92 -12.20
C ASP A 19 -9.09 8.82 -11.95
N ASN A 20 -9.28 7.64 -12.54
CA ASN A 20 -8.39 6.49 -12.49
C ASN A 20 -7.58 6.27 -13.79
N GLY A 21 -7.35 7.33 -14.56
CA GLY A 21 -6.55 7.31 -15.80
C GLY A 21 -7.35 7.52 -17.09
N ASN A 22 -8.63 7.89 -16.99
CA ASN A 22 -9.49 8.17 -18.13
C ASN A 22 -8.98 9.37 -18.95
N LEU A 23 -8.57 10.47 -18.31
CA LEU A 23 -7.96 11.60 -19.03
C LEU A 23 -6.63 11.20 -19.67
N PHE A 24 -5.84 10.37 -19.00
CA PHE A 24 -4.55 9.90 -19.49
C PHE A 24 -4.71 9.04 -20.74
N ALA A 25 -5.69 8.14 -20.76
CA ALA A 25 -6.00 7.34 -21.94
C ALA A 25 -6.40 8.21 -23.15
N LEU A 26 -7.01 9.38 -22.92
CA LEU A 26 -7.44 10.29 -23.98
C LEU A 26 -6.33 11.25 -24.45
N THR A 27 -5.47 11.71 -23.54
CA THR A 27 -4.59 12.88 -23.77
C THR A 27 -3.11 12.64 -23.45
N GLY A 28 -2.77 11.55 -22.77
CA GLY A 28 -1.44 11.33 -22.18
C GLY A 28 -1.14 12.20 -20.95
N GLN A 29 -2.15 12.89 -20.39
CA GLN A 29 -2.05 13.69 -19.17
C GLN A 29 -2.88 13.06 -18.03
N PRO A 30 -2.42 13.10 -16.78
CA PRO A 30 -1.22 13.78 -16.30
C PRO A 30 0.07 13.01 -16.61
N ALA A 31 1.11 13.73 -17.03
CA ALA A 31 2.47 13.20 -17.19
C ALA A 31 3.18 13.07 -15.82
N PRO A 32 4.35 12.41 -15.69
CA PRO A 32 5.08 12.32 -14.42
C PRO A 32 5.24 13.68 -13.70
N PRO A 33 5.18 13.75 -12.35
CA PRO A 33 5.39 12.67 -11.36
C PRO A 33 4.13 11.87 -10.97
N TYR A 34 3.04 12.01 -11.72
CA TYR A 34 1.77 11.33 -11.50
C TYR A 34 1.82 9.84 -11.89
N VAL A 35 1.30 8.93 -11.05
CA VAL A 35 1.42 7.47 -11.24
C VAL A 35 0.27 6.92 -12.07
N ASN A 36 0.60 6.18 -13.14
CA ASN A 36 -0.37 5.48 -14.00
C ASN A 36 -1.53 6.36 -14.49
N GLY A 37 -1.29 7.66 -14.73
CA GLY A 37 -2.31 8.60 -15.20
C GLY A 37 -3.34 9.07 -14.15
N ARG A 38 -3.11 8.81 -12.86
CA ARG A 38 -3.91 9.38 -11.75
C ARG A 38 -3.33 10.74 -11.35
N PHE A 39 -4.15 11.68 -10.91
CA PHE A 39 -3.67 12.95 -10.33
C PHE A 39 -3.18 12.78 -8.89
N SER A 40 -2.43 11.71 -8.64
CA SER A 40 -1.85 11.31 -7.37
C SER A 40 -0.62 10.44 -7.61
N ASN A 41 0.13 10.13 -6.56
CA ASN A 41 1.23 9.16 -6.55
C ASN A 41 0.75 7.71 -6.34
N GLY A 42 -0.56 7.46 -6.41
CA GLY A 42 -1.17 6.15 -6.20
C GLY A 42 -2.64 6.11 -6.61
N PRO A 43 -3.35 5.02 -6.28
CA PRO A 43 -4.77 4.86 -6.61
C PRO A 43 -5.65 5.95 -5.97
N THR A 44 -6.73 6.34 -6.65
CA THR A 44 -7.70 7.27 -6.05
C THR A 44 -8.64 6.55 -5.08
N TYR A 45 -9.41 7.32 -4.29
CA TYR A 45 -10.44 6.74 -3.41
C TYR A 45 -11.47 5.90 -4.19
N ALA A 46 -11.71 6.22 -5.47
CA ALA A 46 -12.62 5.47 -6.33
C ALA A 46 -12.10 4.08 -6.69
N GLU A 47 -10.80 3.83 -6.53
CA GLU A 47 -10.17 2.52 -6.74
C GLU A 47 -10.08 1.73 -5.43
N ILE A 48 -9.85 2.42 -4.30
CA ILE A 48 -9.66 1.80 -2.98
C ILE A 48 -11.00 1.40 -2.35
N VAL A 49 -11.96 2.32 -2.31
CA VAL A 49 -13.23 2.15 -1.58
C VAL A 49 -14.04 0.94 -2.06
N PRO A 50 -14.18 0.66 -3.38
CA PRO A 50 -14.93 -0.51 -3.82
C PRO A 50 -14.35 -1.84 -3.31
N GLY A 51 -13.03 -1.97 -3.30
CA GLY A 51 -12.33 -3.15 -2.79
C GLY A 51 -12.60 -3.37 -1.29
N LEU A 52 -12.47 -2.30 -0.49
CA LEU A 52 -12.76 -2.34 0.95
C LEU A 52 -14.22 -2.69 1.26
N LEU A 53 -15.15 -2.29 0.39
CA LEU A 53 -16.57 -2.56 0.57
C LEU A 53 -17.00 -3.89 -0.06
N GLY A 54 -16.14 -4.54 -0.86
CA GLY A 54 -16.48 -5.74 -1.63
C GLY A 54 -17.64 -5.49 -2.61
N VAL A 55 -17.63 -4.33 -3.29
CA VAL A 55 -18.63 -3.94 -4.30
C VAL A 55 -17.99 -3.73 -5.66
N THR A 56 -18.76 -3.88 -6.72
CA THR A 56 -18.29 -3.57 -8.07
C THR A 56 -18.28 -2.07 -8.32
N ALA A 57 -17.41 -1.59 -9.21
CA ALA A 57 -17.33 -0.17 -9.54
C ALA A 57 -17.06 0.10 -11.02
N GLN A 58 -17.62 1.21 -11.52
CA GLN A 58 -17.27 1.81 -12.80
C GLN A 58 -16.89 3.27 -12.60
N ASN A 59 -15.90 3.77 -13.34
CA ASN A 59 -15.39 5.12 -13.18
C ASN A 59 -15.48 5.90 -14.49
N PHE A 60 -16.27 6.98 -14.48
CA PHE A 60 -16.47 7.89 -15.60
C PHE A 60 -15.87 9.29 -15.33
N ALA A 61 -15.11 9.46 -14.24
CA ALA A 61 -14.48 10.74 -13.91
C ALA A 61 -13.34 11.07 -14.88
N PHE A 62 -13.11 12.37 -15.10
CA PHE A 62 -12.03 12.90 -15.94
C PHE A 62 -11.34 14.07 -15.25
N GLY A 63 -10.01 14.06 -15.21
CA GLY A 63 -9.22 15.20 -14.74
C GLY A 63 -9.63 16.52 -15.41
N GLY A 64 -9.78 17.58 -14.61
CA GLY A 64 -10.17 18.91 -15.10
C GLY A 64 -11.65 19.09 -15.42
N ALA A 65 -12.51 18.09 -15.15
CA ALA A 65 -13.95 18.18 -15.36
C ALA A 65 -14.62 19.24 -14.48
N GLU A 66 -15.58 19.95 -15.06
CA GLU A 66 -16.42 20.96 -14.42
C GLU A 66 -17.86 20.45 -14.29
N ALA A 67 -18.58 20.92 -13.27
CA ALA A 67 -20.00 20.62 -13.11
C ALA A 67 -20.86 21.48 -14.06
N ALA A 68 -20.60 22.78 -14.12
CA ALA A 68 -21.44 23.72 -14.90
C ALA A 68 -21.00 23.95 -16.35
N ASN A 69 -19.87 23.36 -16.76
CA ASN A 69 -19.32 23.49 -18.12
C ASN A 69 -19.16 24.97 -18.53
N ASN A 70 -18.52 25.76 -17.67
CA ASN A 70 -18.35 27.19 -17.87
C ASN A 70 -17.19 27.52 -18.83
N GLY A 71 -16.36 26.52 -19.13
CA GLY A 71 -15.55 26.42 -20.35
C GLY A 71 -14.19 27.11 -20.28
N SER A 72 -13.18 26.41 -20.80
CA SER A 72 -12.18 27.06 -21.65
C SER A 72 -12.60 26.84 -23.11
N PRO A 73 -12.74 27.90 -23.92
CA PRO A 73 -12.91 27.74 -25.36
C PRO A 73 -11.57 27.30 -25.97
N GLY A 74 -11.48 26.06 -26.45
CA GLY A 74 -10.38 25.62 -27.33
C GLY A 74 -9.48 24.50 -26.83
N GLU A 75 -9.71 23.93 -25.64
CA GLU A 75 -9.05 22.69 -25.21
C GLU A 75 -10.01 21.50 -25.45
N ASN A 76 -9.68 20.66 -26.43
CA ASN A 76 -10.49 19.54 -26.89
C ASN A 76 -10.54 18.39 -25.84
N PRO A 77 -11.61 17.58 -25.79
CA PRO A 77 -12.88 17.83 -25.12
C PRO A 77 -12.79 17.55 -23.60
N ILE A 78 -12.94 18.56 -22.73
CA ILE A 78 -13.12 18.29 -21.30
C ILE A 78 -14.49 17.63 -21.11
N ILE A 79 -14.51 16.39 -20.64
CA ILE A 79 -15.72 15.64 -20.34
C ILE A 79 -16.27 16.16 -19.00
N ASN A 80 -17.08 17.21 -19.08
CA ASN A 80 -17.85 17.77 -17.97
C ASN A 80 -18.82 16.73 -17.37
N LEU A 81 -19.40 17.03 -16.21
CA LEU A 81 -20.29 16.09 -15.50
C LEU A 81 -21.43 15.57 -16.40
N ASN A 82 -22.05 16.46 -17.19
CA ASN A 82 -23.12 16.10 -18.10
C ASN A 82 -22.69 15.07 -19.15
N ALA A 83 -21.47 15.19 -19.69
CA ALA A 83 -20.93 14.24 -20.65
C ALA A 83 -20.59 12.90 -20.00
N GLN A 84 -20.07 12.90 -18.77
CA GLN A 84 -19.79 11.67 -18.01
C GLN A 84 -21.08 10.89 -17.74
N VAL A 85 -22.10 11.57 -17.20
CA VAL A 85 -23.42 10.96 -16.93
C VAL A 85 -24.10 10.51 -18.22
N SER A 86 -24.02 11.30 -19.31
CA SER A 86 -24.59 10.89 -20.59
C SER A 86 -23.92 9.63 -21.16
N THR A 87 -22.60 9.50 -20.98
CA THR A 87 -21.83 8.32 -21.41
C THR A 87 -22.25 7.09 -20.61
N PHE A 88 -22.37 7.22 -19.29
CA PHE A 88 -22.87 6.13 -18.45
C PHE A 88 -24.31 5.73 -18.81
N LEU A 89 -25.22 6.69 -18.92
CA LEU A 89 -26.62 6.41 -19.26
C LEU A 89 -26.76 5.74 -20.63
N ALA A 90 -25.91 6.09 -21.60
CA ALA A 90 -25.87 5.44 -22.91
C ALA A 90 -25.29 4.02 -22.85
N SER A 91 -24.50 3.70 -21.82
CA SER A 91 -23.92 2.36 -21.59
C SER A 91 -24.87 1.40 -20.85
N LEU A 92 -25.96 1.92 -20.27
CA LEU A 92 -26.91 1.10 -19.53
C LEU A 92 -27.64 0.12 -20.46
N PRO A 93 -27.90 -1.12 -19.99
CA PRO A 93 -28.77 -2.02 -20.72
C PRO A 93 -30.22 -1.50 -20.71
N PRO A 94 -31.11 -2.02 -21.59
CA PRO A 94 -32.51 -1.62 -21.62
C PRO A 94 -33.27 -1.82 -20.30
N THR A 95 -32.73 -2.68 -19.42
CA THR A 95 -33.25 -2.96 -18.08
C THR A 95 -32.88 -1.90 -17.04
N GLY A 96 -32.07 -0.90 -17.39
CA GLY A 96 -31.56 0.11 -16.46
C GLY A 96 -30.29 -0.34 -15.72
N ALA A 97 -29.88 0.45 -14.74
CA ALA A 97 -28.75 0.09 -13.89
C ALA A 97 -29.05 -1.16 -13.03
N PRO A 98 -28.02 -1.93 -12.62
CA PRO A 98 -28.21 -3.01 -11.66
C PRO A 98 -28.86 -2.51 -10.36
N ASP A 99 -29.74 -3.32 -9.78
CA ASP A 99 -30.34 -3.02 -8.48
C ASP A 99 -29.25 -2.76 -7.43
N GLY A 100 -29.47 -1.76 -6.58
CA GLY A 100 -28.50 -1.37 -5.56
C GLY A 100 -27.25 -0.68 -6.11
N THR A 101 -27.36 0.02 -7.25
CA THR A 101 -26.28 0.89 -7.74
C THR A 101 -26.37 2.26 -7.08
N ALA A 102 -25.26 2.72 -6.47
CA ALA A 102 -25.12 4.08 -5.97
C ALA A 102 -24.23 4.92 -6.90
N ALA A 103 -24.63 6.16 -7.17
CA ALA A 103 -23.81 7.10 -7.93
C ALA A 103 -23.04 8.04 -7.01
N VAL A 104 -21.74 8.18 -7.27
CA VAL A 104 -20.83 9.06 -6.56
C VAL A 104 -20.53 10.29 -7.40
N LEU A 105 -20.78 11.48 -6.87
CA LEU A 105 -20.48 12.76 -7.52
C LEU A 105 -19.49 13.57 -6.66
N ASN A 106 -18.24 13.64 -7.12
CA ASN A 106 -17.19 14.47 -6.53
C ASN A 106 -16.63 15.43 -7.59
N ILE A 107 -17.23 16.61 -7.68
CA ILE A 107 -16.98 17.58 -8.74
C ILE A 107 -17.31 19.00 -8.25
N GLY A 108 -16.68 20.01 -8.86
CA GLY A 108 -16.94 21.43 -8.58
C GLY A 108 -15.69 22.25 -8.31
N ASN A 109 -14.56 21.62 -7.95
CA ASN A 109 -13.32 22.35 -7.70
C ASN A 109 -12.83 23.13 -8.93
N ASN A 110 -12.85 22.49 -10.10
CA ASN A 110 -12.41 23.12 -11.35
C ASN A 110 -13.26 24.32 -11.75
N ASP A 111 -14.56 24.31 -11.42
CA ASP A 111 -15.45 25.45 -11.66
C ASP A 111 -14.92 26.70 -10.93
N TYR A 112 -14.35 26.56 -9.73
CA TYR A 112 -13.84 27.69 -8.96
C TYR A 112 -12.37 28.02 -9.22
N LEU A 113 -11.53 27.04 -9.57
CA LEU A 113 -10.12 27.29 -9.92
C LEU A 113 -9.96 28.20 -11.15
N ARG A 114 -10.96 28.19 -12.02
CA ARG A 114 -10.99 28.98 -13.26
C ARG A 114 -11.93 30.19 -13.19
N PHE A 115 -12.59 30.38 -12.05
CA PHE A 115 -13.55 31.46 -11.85
C PHE A 115 -12.86 32.75 -11.37
N ALA A 116 -13.02 33.81 -12.15
CA ALA A 116 -12.63 35.16 -11.78
C ALA A 116 -13.90 36.04 -11.72
N PRO A 117 -14.56 36.19 -10.55
CA PRO A 117 -15.76 37.01 -10.43
C PRO A 117 -15.43 38.48 -10.73
N ALA A 118 -16.27 39.16 -11.52
CA ALA A 118 -16.13 40.59 -11.73
C ALA A 118 -16.55 41.39 -10.49
N SER A 119 -17.40 40.80 -9.63
CA SER A 119 -17.76 41.34 -8.32
C SER A 119 -18.23 40.27 -7.32
N PRO A 120 -18.20 40.55 -6.01
CA PRO A 120 -18.76 39.64 -4.99
C PRO A 120 -20.25 39.31 -5.16
N ALA A 121 -21.01 40.16 -5.86
CA ALA A 121 -22.44 39.95 -6.08
C ALA A 121 -22.75 38.80 -7.07
N GLU A 122 -21.78 38.39 -7.89
CA GLU A 122 -21.95 37.32 -8.88
C GLU A 122 -21.74 35.93 -8.27
N VAL A 123 -21.01 35.84 -7.15
CA VAL A 123 -20.62 34.59 -6.50
C VAL A 123 -21.82 33.69 -6.18
N PRO A 124 -22.91 34.17 -5.54
CA PRO A 124 -24.04 33.30 -5.21
C PRO A 124 -24.75 32.70 -6.43
N ALA A 125 -24.87 33.49 -7.51
CA ALA A 125 -25.50 33.02 -8.74
C ALA A 125 -24.64 31.93 -9.43
N TYR A 126 -23.33 32.12 -9.44
CA TYR A 126 -22.39 31.14 -9.99
C TYR A 126 -22.39 29.84 -9.18
N ILE A 127 -22.39 29.91 -7.85
CA ILE A 127 -22.55 28.73 -6.99
C ILE A 127 -23.87 28.00 -7.27
N GLY A 128 -24.96 28.76 -7.41
CA GLY A 128 -26.26 28.21 -7.79
C GLY A 128 -26.23 27.48 -9.15
N GLN A 129 -25.46 27.97 -10.11
CA GLN A 129 -25.26 27.30 -11.39
C GLN A 129 -24.48 25.99 -11.25
N VAL A 130 -23.35 26.00 -10.54
CA VAL A 130 -22.51 24.81 -10.31
C VAL A 130 -23.28 23.70 -9.59
N VAL A 131 -23.89 24.02 -8.43
CA VAL A 131 -24.67 23.04 -7.65
C VAL A 131 -25.96 22.65 -8.38
N GLY A 132 -26.56 23.57 -9.13
CA GLY A 132 -27.70 23.29 -9.99
C GLY A 132 -27.39 22.25 -11.06
N SER A 133 -26.21 22.30 -11.69
CA SER A 133 -25.77 21.27 -12.64
C SER A 133 -25.55 19.92 -11.97
N ILE A 134 -24.94 19.87 -10.78
CA ILE A 134 -24.81 18.63 -9.99
C ILE A 134 -26.19 18.03 -9.70
N GLY A 135 -27.14 18.86 -9.27
CA GLY A 135 -28.51 18.43 -8.99
C GLY A 135 -29.25 17.92 -10.23
N ALA A 136 -29.08 18.58 -11.38
CA ALA A 136 -29.69 18.15 -12.63
C ALA A 136 -29.18 16.76 -13.07
N GLU A 137 -27.87 16.52 -12.94
CA GLU A 137 -27.27 15.22 -13.29
C GLU A 137 -27.64 14.12 -12.28
N ALA A 138 -27.72 14.45 -10.97
CA ALA A 138 -28.25 13.53 -9.98
C ALA A 138 -29.70 13.11 -10.31
N GLN A 139 -30.57 14.05 -10.69
CA GLN A 139 -31.94 13.74 -11.11
C GLN A 139 -32.00 12.86 -12.37
N ARG A 140 -31.09 13.04 -13.33
CA ARG A 140 -31.00 12.17 -14.51
C ARG A 140 -30.60 10.74 -14.14
N LEU A 141 -29.67 10.57 -13.20
CA LEU A 141 -29.28 9.25 -12.70
C LEU A 141 -30.44 8.58 -11.96
N LEU A 142 -31.17 9.32 -11.13
CA LEU A 142 -32.37 8.83 -10.45
C LEU A 142 -33.45 8.38 -11.44
N ALA A 143 -33.67 9.15 -12.51
CA ALA A 143 -34.61 8.79 -13.56
C ALA A 143 -34.21 7.51 -14.33
N ALA A 144 -32.95 7.08 -14.24
CA ALA A 144 -32.42 5.87 -14.86
C ALA A 144 -32.39 4.65 -13.92
N GLY A 145 -32.99 4.76 -12.73
CA GLY A 145 -33.10 3.65 -11.77
C GLY A 145 -31.96 3.55 -10.76
N ILE A 146 -31.06 4.53 -10.70
CA ILE A 146 -30.11 4.68 -9.58
C ILE A 146 -30.93 5.16 -8.37
N ASP A 147 -30.89 4.45 -7.26
CA ASP A 147 -31.73 4.74 -6.09
C ASP A 147 -30.96 5.46 -4.96
N GLN A 148 -29.64 5.60 -5.10
CA GLN A 148 -28.76 6.18 -4.09
C GLN A 148 -27.75 7.17 -4.69
N ILE A 149 -27.58 8.31 -4.02
CA ILE A 149 -26.66 9.38 -4.44
C ILE A 149 -25.68 9.67 -3.33
N ILE A 150 -24.39 9.66 -3.66
CA ILE A 150 -23.29 10.02 -2.76
C ILE A 150 -22.68 11.32 -3.28
N LEU A 151 -22.87 12.42 -2.55
CA LEU A 151 -22.31 13.73 -2.87
C LEU A 151 -21.07 14.00 -2.01
N PHE A 152 -20.11 14.73 -2.56
CA PHE A 152 -18.96 15.23 -1.80
C PHE A 152 -19.09 16.74 -1.61
N THR A 153 -18.68 17.23 -0.44
CA THR A 153 -18.33 18.65 -0.28
C THR A 153 -17.01 18.93 -1.00
N LEU A 154 -16.65 20.19 -1.22
CA LEU A 154 -15.31 20.57 -1.69
C LEU A 154 -14.35 20.71 -0.50
N PRO A 155 -13.08 20.31 -0.63
CA PRO A 155 -12.11 20.39 0.45
C PRO A 155 -11.80 21.85 0.82
N SER A 156 -11.38 22.10 2.06
CA SER A 156 -10.98 23.45 2.48
C SER A 156 -9.71 23.88 1.75
N VAL A 157 -9.75 24.98 1.00
CA VAL A 157 -8.56 25.52 0.33
C VAL A 157 -7.50 25.99 1.32
N ALA A 158 -7.90 26.40 2.54
CA ALA A 158 -7.00 26.89 3.57
C ALA A 158 -5.95 25.88 4.05
N VAL A 159 -6.20 24.59 3.84
CA VAL A 159 -5.27 23.51 4.22
C VAL A 159 -4.54 22.92 3.02
N THR A 160 -4.71 23.50 1.83
CA THR A 160 -4.01 23.05 0.60
C THR A 160 -2.72 23.85 0.38
N PRO A 161 -1.73 23.29 -0.35
CA PRO A 161 -0.56 24.05 -0.80
C PRO A 161 -0.94 25.31 -1.58
N LEU A 162 -1.98 25.27 -2.42
CA LEU A 162 -2.48 26.44 -3.13
C LEU A 162 -2.92 27.54 -2.15
N GLY A 163 -3.72 27.19 -1.13
CA GLY A 163 -4.16 28.14 -0.11
C GLY A 163 -3.02 28.82 0.62
N ALA A 164 -1.93 28.10 0.90
CA ALA A 164 -0.73 28.65 1.54
C ALA A 164 -0.01 29.71 0.67
N THR A 165 -0.21 29.70 -0.65
CA THR A 165 0.39 30.70 -1.57
C THR A 165 -0.49 31.94 -1.78
N LEU A 166 -1.76 31.91 -1.37
CA LEU A 166 -2.70 33.00 -1.61
C LEU A 166 -2.54 34.14 -0.59
N PRO A 167 -2.63 35.41 -1.02
CA PRO A 167 -2.78 36.55 -0.11
C PRO A 167 -3.99 36.38 0.83
N PRO A 168 -3.94 36.86 2.09
CA PRO A 168 -5.00 36.62 3.08
C PRO A 168 -6.42 36.98 2.60
N ALA A 169 -6.59 38.07 1.85
CA ALA A 169 -7.88 38.47 1.31
C ALA A 169 -8.39 37.52 0.21
N GLN A 170 -7.48 37.00 -0.63
CA GLN A 170 -7.83 36.03 -1.67
C GLN A 170 -8.12 34.66 -1.07
N LEU A 171 -7.34 34.23 -0.07
CA LEU A 171 -7.61 33.02 0.69
C LEU A 171 -8.98 33.07 1.37
N ALA A 172 -9.31 34.16 2.06
CA ALA A 172 -10.61 34.34 2.69
C ALA A 172 -11.76 34.33 1.67
N GLY A 173 -11.56 34.95 0.50
CA GLY A 173 -12.53 34.92 -0.59
C GLY A 173 -12.76 33.52 -1.16
N ALA A 174 -11.68 32.78 -1.45
CA ALA A 174 -11.75 31.41 -1.97
C ALA A 174 -12.40 30.44 -0.97
N GLN A 175 -12.02 30.56 0.31
CA GLN A 175 -12.61 29.77 1.40
C GLN A 175 -14.11 30.06 1.57
N ALA A 176 -14.55 31.32 1.49
CA ALA A 176 -15.96 31.69 1.56
C ALA A 176 -16.79 31.14 0.39
N ILE A 177 -16.20 31.07 -0.82
CA ILE A 177 -16.85 30.45 -1.99
C ILE A 177 -17.07 28.95 -1.74
N ILE A 178 -16.04 28.26 -1.25
CA ILE A 178 -16.11 26.82 -0.92
C ILE A 178 -17.15 26.55 0.17
N GLU A 179 -17.18 27.34 1.24
CA GLU A 179 -18.18 27.20 2.31
C GLU A 179 -19.61 27.40 1.80
N ALA A 180 -19.82 28.41 0.94
CA ALA A 180 -21.11 28.65 0.33
C ALA A 180 -21.53 27.54 -0.65
N HIS A 181 -20.58 26.98 -1.42
CA HIS A 181 -20.83 25.78 -2.25
C HIS A 181 -21.24 24.58 -1.38
N ASN A 182 -20.50 24.31 -0.30
CA ASN A 182 -20.77 23.17 0.59
C ASN A 182 -22.12 23.29 1.29
N ALA A 183 -22.51 24.51 1.70
CA ALA A 183 -23.85 24.79 2.20
C ALA A 183 -24.93 24.50 1.15
N ALA A 184 -24.69 24.85 -0.13
CA ALA A 184 -25.59 24.55 -1.23
C ALA A 184 -25.67 23.04 -1.56
N ILE A 185 -24.58 22.27 -1.41
CA ILE A 185 -24.60 20.80 -1.47
C ILE A 185 -25.50 20.21 -0.38
N GLY A 186 -25.43 20.75 0.85
CA GLY A 186 -26.34 20.36 1.94
C GLY A 186 -27.81 20.63 1.62
N GLN A 187 -28.11 21.77 1.00
CA GLN A 187 -29.47 22.09 0.52
C GLN A 187 -29.92 21.15 -0.59
N LEU A 188 -29.04 20.85 -1.56
CA LEU A 188 -29.31 19.88 -2.63
C LEU A 188 -29.61 18.49 -2.06
N SER A 189 -28.82 18.01 -1.11
CA SER A 189 -29.05 16.75 -0.42
C SER A 189 -30.44 16.70 0.24
N ALA A 190 -30.83 17.77 0.94
CA ALA A 190 -32.16 17.88 1.53
C ALA A 190 -33.28 17.87 0.47
N SER A 191 -33.09 18.56 -0.66
CA SER A 191 -34.05 18.56 -1.77
C SER A 191 -34.18 17.19 -2.44
N LEU A 192 -33.08 16.47 -2.65
CA LEU A 192 -33.10 15.11 -3.21
C LEU A 192 -33.74 14.12 -2.21
N GLY A 193 -33.46 14.24 -0.92
CA GLY A 193 -34.06 13.39 0.11
C GLY A 193 -35.58 13.53 0.21
N GLN A 194 -36.13 14.71 -0.11
CA GLN A 194 -37.60 14.90 -0.21
C GLN A 194 -38.23 14.10 -1.36
N LEU A 195 -37.44 13.61 -2.32
CA LEU A 195 -37.88 12.72 -3.40
C LEU A 195 -37.87 11.23 -3.00
N GLY A 196 -37.56 10.91 -1.74
CA GLY A 196 -37.50 9.53 -1.24
C GLY A 196 -36.20 8.80 -1.60
N VAL A 197 -35.19 9.55 -2.02
CA VAL A 197 -33.86 9.04 -2.40
C VAL A 197 -32.96 8.98 -1.18
N GLU A 198 -32.17 7.92 -1.05
CA GLU A 198 -31.11 7.87 -0.05
C GLU A 198 -29.91 8.69 -0.53
N VAL A 199 -29.60 9.77 0.19
CA VAL A 199 -28.49 10.66 -0.14
C VAL A 199 -27.48 10.66 1.00
N VAL A 200 -26.23 10.39 0.66
CA VAL A 200 -25.09 10.49 1.58
C VAL A 200 -24.25 11.68 1.16
N VAL A 201 -23.89 12.53 2.13
CA VAL A 201 -22.91 13.60 1.91
C VAL A 201 -21.62 13.23 2.61
N VAL A 202 -20.55 13.09 1.84
CA VAL A 202 -19.19 12.88 2.34
C VAL A 202 -18.54 14.24 2.55
N ASP A 203 -18.30 14.58 3.81
CA ASP A 203 -17.80 15.89 4.21
C ASP A 203 -16.27 15.95 4.16
N ILE A 204 -15.71 16.05 2.96
CA ILE A 204 -14.25 16.18 2.78
C ILE A 204 -13.72 17.58 3.14
N PHE A 205 -14.59 18.58 3.24
CA PHE A 205 -14.24 19.88 3.80
C PHE A 205 -13.81 19.77 5.25
N ARG A 206 -14.67 19.16 6.09
CA ARG A 206 -14.36 18.92 7.49
C ARG A 206 -13.18 17.97 7.64
N LEU A 207 -13.14 16.89 6.86
CA LEU A 207 -12.01 15.95 6.88
C LEU A 207 -10.69 16.68 6.58
N ALA A 208 -10.64 17.54 5.57
CA ALA A 208 -9.46 18.32 5.25
C ALA A 208 -9.07 19.28 6.38
N GLN A 209 -10.03 19.89 7.09
CA GLN A 209 -9.76 20.72 8.25
C GLN A 209 -9.22 19.92 9.44
N GLU A 210 -9.79 18.75 9.71
CA GLU A 210 -9.33 17.82 10.76
C GLU A 210 -7.91 17.32 10.45
N LEU A 211 -7.67 16.88 9.20
CA LEU A 211 -6.35 16.56 8.67
C LEU A 211 -5.38 17.73 8.83
N GLY A 212 -5.78 18.94 8.44
CA GLY A 212 -4.91 20.12 8.51
C GLY A 212 -4.58 20.54 9.94
N ALA A 213 -5.52 20.39 10.87
CA ALA A 213 -5.36 20.75 12.27
C ALA A 213 -4.60 19.69 13.08
N ASP A 214 -4.75 18.43 12.72
CA ASP A 214 -4.18 17.29 13.41
C ASP A 214 -3.66 16.26 12.39
N ARG A 215 -2.61 16.66 11.68
CA ARG A 215 -1.99 15.81 10.66
C ARG A 215 -1.53 14.48 11.26
N GLU A 216 -0.99 14.52 12.48
CA GLU A 216 -0.39 13.38 13.15
C GLU A 216 -1.41 12.27 13.46
N THR A 217 -2.61 12.62 13.96
CA THR A 217 -3.66 11.62 14.23
C THR A 217 -4.16 10.93 12.96
N PHE A 218 -3.99 11.55 11.78
CA PHE A 218 -4.31 10.95 10.49
C PHE A 218 -3.08 10.34 9.79
N GLY A 219 -1.93 10.26 10.47
CA GLY A 219 -0.69 9.68 9.92
C GLY A 219 0.12 10.62 9.01
N PHE A 220 -0.23 11.91 8.93
CA PHE A 220 0.50 12.92 8.16
C PHE A 220 1.48 13.70 9.06
N LYS A 221 2.66 14.08 8.54
CA LYS A 221 3.66 14.85 9.31
C LYS A 221 3.69 16.33 8.90
N THR A 222 4.01 17.23 9.85
CA THR A 222 4.27 18.66 9.56
C THR A 222 5.76 18.93 9.58
N THR A 223 6.33 19.51 8.52
CA THR A 223 7.74 19.96 8.50
C THR A 223 7.82 21.47 8.74
N THR A 224 8.83 21.92 9.51
CA THR A 224 8.99 23.33 9.92
C THR A 224 10.24 24.03 9.37
N THR A 225 10.99 23.43 8.45
CA THR A 225 12.23 24.03 7.94
C THR A 225 12.29 24.03 6.41
N PRO A 226 12.40 25.19 5.73
CA PRO A 226 12.65 25.24 4.30
C PRO A 226 14.11 24.90 4.03
N VAL A 227 14.39 23.82 3.30
CA VAL A 227 15.73 23.48 2.81
C VAL A 227 15.88 24.04 1.39
N VAL A 228 16.90 24.84 1.15
CA VAL A 228 17.23 25.41 -0.16
C VAL A 228 18.43 24.67 -0.73
N ALA A 229 18.27 24.00 -1.87
CA ALA A 229 19.39 23.47 -2.65
C ALA A 229 19.84 24.51 -3.70
N PRO A 230 21.15 24.69 -3.92
CA PRO A 230 21.64 25.57 -4.98
C PRO A 230 21.44 24.92 -6.35
N GLY A 231 21.01 25.71 -7.33
CA GLY A 231 20.92 25.28 -8.73
C GLY A 231 22.29 25.03 -9.37
N PRO A 232 22.34 24.57 -10.63
CA PRO A 232 23.57 24.22 -11.35
C PRO A 232 24.58 25.38 -11.49
N ASP A 233 24.17 26.62 -11.24
CA ASP A 233 24.98 27.83 -11.26
C ASP A 233 25.20 28.45 -9.86
N GLY A 234 24.78 27.77 -8.79
CA GLY A 234 24.88 28.25 -7.42
C GLY A 234 23.79 29.27 -7.02
N THR A 235 22.81 29.56 -7.88
CA THR A 235 21.69 30.43 -7.52
C THR A 235 20.59 29.66 -6.76
N PRO A 236 19.95 30.26 -5.74
CA PRO A 236 18.80 29.64 -5.08
C PRO A 236 17.63 29.53 -6.07
N VAL A 237 17.24 28.32 -6.43
CA VAL A 237 16.06 28.07 -7.27
C VAL A 237 14.96 27.50 -6.38
N PRO A 238 13.77 28.12 -6.30
CA PRO A 238 12.60 27.47 -5.72
C PRO A 238 12.18 26.33 -6.66
N THR A 239 12.61 25.11 -6.37
CA THR A 239 12.18 23.91 -7.10
C THR A 239 10.81 23.53 -6.57
N GLY A 240 9.76 23.72 -7.38
CA GLY A 240 8.38 23.36 -7.05
C GLY A 240 8.10 21.85 -7.01
N ILE A 241 9.03 21.06 -6.49
CA ILE A 241 8.87 19.63 -6.19
C ILE A 241 9.51 19.41 -4.81
N ASP A 242 8.70 19.60 -3.78
CA ASP A 242 9.03 19.19 -2.41
C ASP A 242 8.88 17.66 -2.31
N GLN A 243 9.99 16.94 -2.44
CA GLN A 243 10.14 15.60 -1.88
C GLN A 243 11.44 15.59 -1.06
N VAL A 244 11.39 16.25 0.08
CA VAL A 244 12.30 15.99 1.20
C VAL A 244 11.41 15.81 2.40
N LEU A 245 11.37 14.58 2.88
CA LEU A 245 10.55 14.21 4.01
C LEU A 245 11.49 13.98 5.21
N ASP A 246 11.05 14.51 6.36
CA ASP A 246 11.80 14.58 7.61
C ASP A 246 12.05 13.17 8.17
N ALA A 247 13.06 13.02 9.05
CA ALA A 247 13.31 11.80 9.86
C ALA A 247 12.08 11.34 10.63
N ASP A 248 11.13 12.26 10.77
CA ASP A 248 9.70 12.09 10.84
C ASP A 248 9.09 10.81 10.19
N GLU A 249 9.19 10.71 8.86
CA GLU A 249 8.20 10.11 7.95
C GLU A 249 8.05 8.58 7.92
N ILE A 250 8.39 7.98 9.04
CA ILE A 250 8.42 6.56 9.37
C ILE A 250 7.07 6.08 9.92
N ALA A 251 6.10 6.98 10.06
CA ALA A 251 4.76 6.66 10.57
C ALA A 251 3.78 6.17 9.48
N PHE A 252 4.28 5.51 8.42
CA PHE A 252 3.42 4.91 7.37
C PHE A 252 2.69 3.62 7.83
N PHE A 253 2.88 3.17 9.08
CA PHE A 253 2.24 1.95 9.59
C PHE A 253 1.61 2.13 10.98
N ASP A 254 0.54 2.93 11.09
CA ASP A 254 -0.49 2.64 12.09
C ASP A 254 -1.77 2.20 11.35
N ALA A 255 -2.07 0.91 11.46
CA ALA A 255 -3.21 0.30 10.81
C ALA A 255 -4.48 0.59 11.63
N ILE A 256 -5.62 0.62 10.96
CA ILE A 256 -6.90 0.38 11.62
C ILE A 256 -6.83 -1.03 12.26
N HIS A 257 -6.53 -1.00 13.55
CA HIS A 257 -6.50 -2.01 14.62
C HIS A 257 -7.55 -3.14 14.52
N PRO A 258 -7.30 -4.38 15.02
CA PRO A 258 -7.36 -4.63 16.47
C PRO A 258 -6.53 -5.81 17.05
N THR A 259 -6.23 -5.66 18.35
CA THR A 259 -5.71 -6.65 19.32
C THR A 259 -4.19 -6.82 19.37
N GLY A 260 -3.68 -6.75 20.60
CA GLY A 260 -2.27 -6.53 20.91
C GLY A 260 -1.41 -7.74 20.60
N ALA A 261 -0.58 -7.59 19.57
CA ALA A 261 0.64 -8.37 19.33
C ALA A 261 1.56 -7.65 18.32
N ALA A 262 1.02 -6.99 17.28
CA ALA A 262 1.76 -6.38 16.16
C ALA A 262 2.80 -5.25 16.46
N HIS A 263 3.13 -4.97 17.72
CA HIS A 263 4.03 -3.88 18.10
C HIS A 263 5.53 -4.18 17.92
N GLY A 264 5.94 -5.43 17.69
CA GLY A 264 7.37 -5.80 17.63
C GLY A 264 8.10 -5.28 16.37
N VAL A 265 7.64 -5.69 15.19
CA VAL A 265 8.26 -5.33 13.90
C VAL A 265 8.05 -3.86 13.56
N GLN A 266 6.88 -3.30 13.88
CA GLN A 266 6.62 -1.85 13.72
C GLN A 266 7.47 -0.99 14.66
N ALA A 267 7.75 -1.41 15.90
CA ALA A 267 8.64 -0.66 16.79
C ALA A 267 10.11 -0.75 16.36
N ALA A 268 10.55 -1.89 15.82
CA ALA A 268 11.87 -2.05 15.24
C ALA A 268 12.04 -1.23 13.95
N PHE A 269 11.05 -1.25 13.07
CA PHE A 269 10.97 -0.42 11.86
C PHE A 269 10.96 1.07 12.18
N VAL A 270 10.16 1.48 13.18
CA VAL A 270 10.12 2.88 13.64
C VAL A 270 11.43 3.31 14.27
N ALA A 271 12.04 2.48 15.10
CA ALA A 271 13.33 2.78 15.73
C ALA A 271 14.48 2.83 14.71
N ALA A 272 14.53 1.87 13.77
CA ALA A 272 15.59 1.75 12.79
C ALA A 272 15.58 2.91 11.79
N SER A 273 14.41 3.29 11.26
CA SER A 273 14.33 4.41 10.34
C SER A 273 14.60 5.76 11.05
N LEU A 274 14.33 5.88 12.36
CA LEU A 274 14.67 7.07 13.16
C LEU A 274 16.18 7.16 13.45
N THR A 275 16.89 6.04 13.32
CA THR A 275 18.34 5.92 13.50
C THR A 275 19.10 5.80 12.19
N ALA A 276 18.41 5.77 11.05
CA ALA A 276 19.02 5.59 9.74
C ALA A 276 19.90 6.81 9.38
N ASP A 277 21.15 6.53 9.08
CA ASP A 277 22.10 7.47 8.47
C ASP A 277 21.68 7.82 7.04
N ARG A 278 21.03 6.89 6.34
CA ARG A 278 20.57 7.11 4.97
C ARG A 278 19.22 6.47 4.68
N VAL A 279 18.40 7.18 3.92
CA VAL A 279 17.10 6.70 3.42
C VAL A 279 17.11 6.79 1.90
N ILE A 280 16.79 5.70 1.20
CA ILE A 280 16.87 5.59 -0.27
C ILE A 280 15.55 5.04 -0.81
N PHE A 281 14.94 5.78 -1.75
CA PHE A 281 13.79 5.33 -2.53
C PHE A 281 14.13 5.40 -4.02
N THR A 282 13.94 4.30 -4.74
CA THR A 282 13.93 4.29 -6.22
C THR A 282 12.54 3.91 -6.74
N ASP A 283 12.30 4.19 -8.02
CA ASP A 283 10.96 4.08 -8.63
C ASP A 283 10.82 2.82 -9.49
N ALA A 284 10.84 2.96 -10.81
CA ALA A 284 10.75 1.85 -11.73
C ALA A 284 11.99 1.83 -12.63
N GLY A 285 12.64 0.69 -12.74
CA GLY A 285 13.92 0.55 -13.44
C GLY A 285 14.76 -0.52 -12.79
N ASN A 286 15.86 -0.89 -13.44
CA ASN A 286 16.85 -1.76 -12.81
C ASN A 286 17.89 -0.85 -12.15
N ASP A 287 17.80 -0.69 -10.85
CA ASP A 287 18.59 0.25 -10.09
C ASP A 287 19.84 -0.36 -9.48
N ARG A 288 20.86 0.47 -9.28
CA ARG A 288 22.09 0.10 -8.57
C ARG A 288 22.25 1.01 -7.36
N ILE A 289 21.99 0.45 -6.19
CA ILE A 289 21.96 1.16 -4.92
C ILE A 289 23.20 0.79 -4.11
N ASN A 290 23.90 1.80 -3.61
CA ASN A 290 25.00 1.62 -2.66
C ASN A 290 24.73 2.49 -1.43
N GLY A 291 24.62 1.85 -0.28
CA GLY A 291 24.41 2.43 1.03
C GLY A 291 25.67 3.07 1.61
N SER A 292 25.74 3.12 2.94
CA SER A 292 26.74 3.85 3.71
C SER A 292 27.48 2.92 4.69
N ASN A 293 28.05 3.48 5.76
CA ASN A 293 28.63 2.68 6.85
C ASN A 293 27.81 2.82 8.15
N GLY A 294 26.66 3.50 8.09
CA GLY A 294 25.67 3.58 9.16
C GLY A 294 24.38 2.90 8.73
N VAL A 295 23.39 2.86 9.63
CA VAL A 295 22.09 2.24 9.35
C VAL A 295 21.46 2.85 8.09
N ASP A 296 21.15 2.04 7.10
CA ASP A 296 20.46 2.46 5.89
C ASP A 296 19.03 1.91 5.85
N PHE A 297 18.12 2.67 5.25
CA PHE A 297 16.76 2.24 4.92
C PHE A 297 16.55 2.33 3.41
N VAL A 298 16.28 1.22 2.74
CA VAL A 298 16.18 1.14 1.27
C VAL A 298 14.84 0.56 0.84
N PHE A 299 14.21 1.23 -0.12
CA PHE A 299 13.07 0.72 -0.88
C PHE A 299 13.34 0.89 -2.38
N SER A 300 13.51 -0.19 -3.14
CA SER A 300 13.96 -0.08 -4.54
C SER A 300 12.86 -0.15 -5.61
N GLY A 301 11.68 -0.67 -5.28
CA GLY A 301 10.49 -0.48 -6.09
C GLY A 301 10.30 -1.55 -7.16
N ILE A 302 10.24 -1.16 -8.44
CA ILE A 302 9.93 -2.09 -9.55
C ILE A 302 11.14 -2.24 -10.47
N GLY A 303 11.64 -3.46 -10.65
CA GLY A 303 12.66 -3.84 -11.62
C GLY A 303 13.67 -4.79 -11.00
N ASN A 304 14.71 -5.17 -11.73
CA ASN A 304 15.74 -6.07 -11.20
C ASN A 304 16.87 -5.23 -10.62
N ASP A 305 16.88 -5.09 -9.30
CA ASP A 305 17.74 -4.18 -8.59
C ASP A 305 19.01 -4.86 -8.06
N THR A 306 20.06 -4.06 -7.86
CA THR A 306 21.27 -4.48 -7.17
C THR A 306 21.54 -3.53 -6.03
N ILE A 307 21.38 -4.03 -4.81
CA ILE A 307 21.40 -3.28 -3.56
C ILE A 307 22.56 -3.78 -2.71
N GLN A 308 23.38 -2.85 -2.22
CA GLN A 308 24.41 -3.13 -1.22
C GLN A 308 24.34 -2.04 -0.16
N THR A 309 23.98 -2.37 1.09
CA THR A 309 23.81 -1.35 2.14
C THR A 309 25.12 -1.09 2.87
N GLY A 310 25.85 -2.12 3.27
CA GLY A 310 27.27 -2.00 3.61
C GLY A 310 27.55 -2.30 5.07
N ARG A 311 27.61 -1.29 5.94
CA ARG A 311 27.70 -1.53 7.39
C ARG A 311 26.58 -0.78 8.07
N GLY A 312 26.03 -1.35 9.13
CA GLY A 312 24.87 -0.79 9.79
C GLY A 312 23.89 -1.91 10.09
N ASN A 313 22.88 -1.63 10.91
CA ASN A 313 21.75 -2.53 11.05
C ASN A 313 20.70 -2.07 10.07
N ASP A 314 20.79 -2.52 8.83
CA ASP A 314 20.12 -1.95 7.69
C ASP A 314 18.72 -2.55 7.49
N ILE A 315 17.86 -1.83 6.78
CA ILE A 315 16.54 -2.31 6.38
C ILE A 315 16.37 -2.17 4.87
N VAL A 316 16.01 -3.26 4.20
CA VAL A 316 15.84 -3.30 2.75
C VAL A 316 14.52 -3.94 2.35
N PHE A 317 13.79 -3.26 1.48
CA PHE A 317 12.65 -3.79 0.71
C PHE A 317 12.98 -3.67 -0.78
N ALA A 318 13.28 -4.78 -1.44
CA ALA A 318 13.68 -4.74 -2.84
C ALA A 318 12.48 -4.57 -3.79
N GLY A 319 11.33 -5.14 -3.44
CA GLY A 319 10.06 -4.83 -4.09
C GLY A 319 9.70 -5.85 -5.15
N THR A 320 9.56 -5.47 -6.41
CA THR A 320 9.16 -6.41 -7.47
C THR A 320 10.23 -6.53 -8.54
N GLY A 321 10.63 -7.74 -8.90
CA GLY A 321 11.66 -8.06 -9.89
C GLY A 321 12.58 -9.14 -9.34
N ASN A 322 13.62 -9.51 -10.08
CA ASN A 322 14.64 -10.43 -9.58
C ASN A 322 15.79 -9.60 -9.01
N ASP A 323 15.82 -9.45 -7.70
CA ASP A 323 16.69 -8.53 -6.99
C ASP A 323 17.93 -9.21 -6.43
N VAL A 324 19.00 -8.42 -6.26
CA VAL A 324 20.22 -8.87 -5.59
C VAL A 324 20.51 -7.93 -4.45
N VAL A 325 20.42 -8.42 -3.22
CA VAL A 325 20.63 -7.65 -2.00
C VAL A 325 21.81 -8.22 -1.19
N ASP A 326 22.65 -7.32 -0.69
CA ASP A 326 23.75 -7.60 0.24
C ASP A 326 23.71 -6.60 1.40
N GLY A 327 23.31 -7.08 2.59
CA GLY A 327 23.19 -6.29 3.82
C GLY A 327 24.56 -5.86 4.35
N GLY A 328 25.51 -6.79 4.35
CA GLY A 328 26.90 -6.52 4.64
C GLY A 328 27.26 -6.81 6.09
N SER A 329 27.36 -5.82 6.97
CA SER A 329 27.68 -6.10 8.38
C SER A 329 26.82 -5.30 9.33
N GLY A 330 26.25 -5.98 10.32
CA GLY A 330 25.32 -5.49 11.32
C GLY A 330 24.11 -6.41 11.34
N HIS A 331 23.07 -6.03 12.08
CA HIS A 331 21.85 -6.82 12.21
C HIS A 331 20.81 -6.30 11.21
N ASP A 332 20.72 -6.95 10.06
CA ASP A 332 19.96 -6.46 8.92
C ASP A 332 18.55 -7.08 8.85
N LEU A 333 17.61 -6.31 8.29
CA LEU A 333 16.27 -6.78 7.91
C LEU A 333 16.13 -6.64 6.40
N ILE A 334 15.98 -7.76 5.69
CA ILE A 334 15.90 -7.76 4.23
C ILE A 334 14.66 -8.53 3.77
N ALA A 335 13.85 -7.88 2.94
CA ALA A 335 12.74 -8.49 2.22
C ALA A 335 12.97 -8.36 0.70
N GLY A 336 12.99 -9.51 0.01
CA GLY A 336 13.12 -9.58 -1.45
C GLY A 336 11.86 -9.02 -2.13
N GLY A 337 10.72 -9.68 -1.91
CA GLY A 337 9.43 -9.19 -2.39
C GLY A 337 8.84 -10.12 -3.44
N SER A 338 8.66 -9.70 -4.68
CA SER A 338 8.16 -10.62 -5.72
C SER A 338 9.15 -10.78 -6.86
N GLY A 339 9.54 -12.01 -7.16
CA GLY A 339 10.50 -12.40 -8.19
C GLY A 339 11.50 -13.40 -7.61
N ASN A 340 12.49 -13.84 -8.39
CA ASN A 340 13.51 -14.77 -7.91
C ASN A 340 14.72 -13.98 -7.42
N ASP A 341 14.82 -13.83 -6.11
CA ASP A 341 15.75 -12.92 -5.47
C ASP A 341 17.01 -13.62 -4.96
N ILE A 342 18.07 -12.84 -4.78
CA ILE A 342 19.32 -13.27 -4.15
C ILE A 342 19.58 -12.36 -2.95
N LEU A 343 19.36 -12.89 -1.75
CA LEU A 343 19.49 -12.14 -0.50
C LEU A 343 20.69 -12.66 0.31
N ARG A 344 21.52 -11.73 0.79
CA ARG A 344 22.62 -12.01 1.71
C ARG A 344 22.53 -11.07 2.91
N GLY A 345 22.44 -11.63 4.11
CA GLY A 345 22.50 -10.88 5.37
C GLY A 345 23.91 -10.36 5.60
N GLY A 346 24.85 -11.27 5.86
CA GLY A 346 26.28 -10.95 5.96
C GLY A 346 26.81 -11.24 7.35
N ASP A 347 27.45 -10.27 8.01
CA ASP A 347 27.94 -10.42 9.38
C ASP A 347 26.95 -9.81 10.39
N GLY A 348 26.29 -10.62 11.21
CA GLY A 348 25.38 -10.20 12.27
C GLY A 348 24.20 -11.15 12.36
N ASP A 349 23.41 -11.04 13.43
CA ASP A 349 22.12 -11.77 13.54
C ASP A 349 21.07 -11.07 12.66
N ASP A 350 20.71 -11.66 11.53
CA ASP A 350 19.88 -11.06 10.47
C ASP A 350 18.45 -11.62 10.41
N LEU A 351 17.53 -10.88 9.79
CA LEU A 351 16.18 -11.32 9.42
C LEU A 351 15.98 -11.19 7.92
N LEU A 352 15.84 -12.32 7.23
CA LEU A 352 15.75 -12.39 5.77
C LEU A 352 14.43 -13.05 5.35
N ALA A 353 13.73 -12.44 4.39
CA ALA A 353 12.51 -12.97 3.81
C ALA A 353 12.59 -12.94 2.26
N GLY A 354 12.53 -14.11 1.63
CA GLY A 354 12.47 -14.24 0.17
C GLY A 354 11.16 -13.70 -0.39
N ASN A 355 10.04 -14.08 0.24
CA ASN A 355 8.67 -13.76 -0.15
C ASN A 355 8.23 -14.53 -1.41
N ILE A 356 7.80 -13.89 -2.50
CA ILE A 356 7.19 -14.59 -3.63
C ILE A 356 8.24 -14.86 -4.71
N GLY A 357 8.58 -16.12 -4.95
CA GLY A 357 9.44 -16.55 -6.05
C GLY A 357 10.36 -17.71 -5.65
N ASN A 358 11.34 -18.04 -6.50
CA ASN A 358 12.34 -19.07 -6.15
C ASN A 358 13.61 -18.38 -5.71
N ASP A 359 13.80 -18.24 -4.41
CA ASP A 359 14.81 -17.34 -3.86
C ASP A 359 16.09 -18.07 -3.47
N ILE A 360 17.19 -17.33 -3.44
CA ILE A 360 18.46 -17.77 -2.87
C ILE A 360 18.74 -16.87 -1.68
N VAL A 361 18.61 -17.40 -0.47
CA VAL A 361 18.76 -16.63 0.77
C VAL A 361 19.91 -17.20 1.60
N SER A 362 20.82 -16.33 2.01
CA SER A 362 22.00 -16.65 2.81
C SER A 362 22.05 -15.76 4.04
N GLY A 363 21.96 -16.34 5.24
CA GLY A 363 22.12 -15.66 6.53
C GLY A 363 23.50 -15.04 6.65
N GLY A 364 24.52 -15.88 6.86
CA GLY A 364 25.91 -15.45 6.90
C GLY A 364 26.54 -15.82 8.24
N ASN A 365 27.25 -14.89 8.87
CA ASN A 365 27.79 -15.10 10.20
C ASN A 365 26.87 -14.46 11.24
N GLY A 366 26.21 -15.24 12.07
CA GLY A 366 25.28 -14.75 13.08
C GLY A 366 24.21 -15.77 13.35
N ASN A 367 23.31 -15.49 14.29
CA ASN A 367 22.14 -16.32 14.53
C ASN A 367 20.97 -15.71 13.74
N ASP A 368 20.73 -16.26 12.56
CA ASP A 368 19.85 -15.65 11.57
C ASP A 368 18.44 -16.23 11.63
N VAL A 369 17.48 -15.45 11.13
CA VAL A 369 16.12 -15.92 10.86
C VAL A 369 15.86 -15.79 9.37
N ILE A 370 15.54 -16.91 8.74
CA ILE A 370 15.38 -17.01 7.29
C ILE A 370 13.98 -17.54 6.99
N ILE A 371 13.20 -16.75 6.26
CA ILE A 371 11.85 -17.07 5.80
C ILE A 371 11.92 -17.28 4.28
N GLY A 372 11.61 -18.49 3.82
CA GLY A 372 11.63 -18.82 2.39
C GLY A 372 10.55 -18.05 1.62
N GLY A 373 9.30 -18.24 2.02
CA GLY A 373 8.14 -17.70 1.32
C GLY A 373 7.61 -18.66 0.24
N GLN A 374 6.92 -18.10 -0.74
CA GLN A 374 6.23 -18.85 -1.80
C GLN A 374 7.20 -19.20 -2.92
N GLY A 375 7.54 -20.49 -3.03
CA GLY A 375 8.24 -21.03 -4.20
C GLY A 375 9.24 -22.09 -3.81
N PHE A 376 10.23 -22.34 -4.68
CA PHE A 376 11.27 -23.33 -4.45
C PHE A 376 12.60 -22.65 -4.10
N ASP A 377 12.82 -22.46 -2.81
CA ASP A 377 13.95 -21.66 -2.34
C ASP A 377 15.20 -22.47 -2.06
N CYS A 378 16.33 -21.78 -2.03
CA CYS A 378 17.60 -22.29 -1.54
C CYS A 378 18.05 -21.43 -0.37
N LEU A 379 17.88 -21.95 0.85
CA LEU A 379 18.14 -21.25 2.11
C LEU A 379 19.41 -21.80 2.76
N SER A 380 20.33 -20.93 3.17
CA SER A 380 21.54 -21.29 3.91
C SER A 380 21.77 -20.37 5.09
N GLY A 381 22.04 -20.94 6.26
CA GLY A 381 22.35 -20.21 7.49
C GLY A 381 23.82 -19.81 7.55
N ASN A 382 24.71 -20.71 7.08
CA ASN A 382 26.17 -20.63 7.19
C ASN A 382 26.68 -20.77 8.64
N GLY A 383 26.86 -19.67 9.36
CA GLY A 383 27.61 -19.68 10.61
C GLY A 383 26.84 -19.09 11.77
N GLY A 384 26.41 -19.91 12.72
CA GLY A 384 25.75 -19.46 13.94
C GLY A 384 24.67 -20.43 14.36
N ASN A 385 23.56 -19.99 14.95
CA ASN A 385 22.45 -20.90 15.26
C ASN A 385 21.17 -20.33 14.65
N ASP A 386 20.77 -20.91 13.53
CA ASP A 386 19.82 -20.27 12.64
C ASP A 386 18.42 -20.86 12.77
N LEU A 387 17.42 -20.06 12.43
CA LEU A 387 16.03 -20.45 12.37
C LEU A 387 15.50 -20.28 10.95
N PHE A 388 15.18 -21.40 10.31
CA PHE A 388 14.51 -21.43 9.02
C PHE A 388 13.01 -21.60 9.25
N ILE A 389 12.19 -20.75 8.63
CA ILE A 389 10.74 -20.83 8.71
C ILE A 389 10.21 -21.08 7.30
N LEU A 390 9.47 -22.19 7.16
CA LEU A 390 8.77 -22.54 5.93
C LEU A 390 7.26 -22.62 6.21
N ASP A 391 6.48 -21.97 5.36
CA ASP A 391 5.03 -22.14 5.33
C ASP A 391 4.68 -23.46 4.60
N VAL A 392 3.95 -24.32 5.28
CA VAL A 392 3.60 -25.65 4.76
C VAL A 392 2.55 -25.57 3.65
N GLU A 393 1.65 -24.59 3.67
CA GLU A 393 0.64 -24.42 2.62
C GLU A 393 1.30 -24.06 1.30
N GLN A 394 2.32 -23.22 1.36
CA GLN A 394 3.08 -22.78 0.21
C GLN A 394 3.90 -23.92 -0.41
N LEU A 395 4.45 -24.81 0.42
CA LEU A 395 5.10 -26.06 -0.03
C LEU A 395 4.12 -27.05 -0.69
N LEU A 396 2.85 -27.07 -0.27
CA LEU A 396 1.82 -27.95 -0.81
C LEU A 396 1.26 -27.48 -2.15
N GLN A 397 1.19 -26.16 -2.40
CA GLN A 397 0.71 -25.58 -3.65
C GLN A 397 1.67 -25.79 -4.83
N GLY A 398 2.96 -26.03 -4.58
CA GLY A 398 4.00 -26.29 -5.61
C GLY A 398 3.94 -27.66 -6.30
N GLN A 399 3.07 -28.59 -5.88
CA GLN A 399 3.05 -29.98 -6.36
C GLN A 399 2.29 -30.22 -7.69
N ALA A 400 1.79 -29.18 -8.36
CA ALA A 400 0.95 -29.34 -9.55
C ALA A 400 1.72 -29.27 -10.90
N GLY A 401 2.65 -30.19 -11.17
CA GLY A 401 3.09 -30.44 -12.55
C GLY A 401 4.46 -31.12 -12.77
N PRO A 402 4.73 -31.64 -13.99
CA PRO A 402 6.04 -32.15 -14.36
C PRO A 402 7.05 -30.99 -14.41
N GLY A 403 7.93 -30.92 -13.39
CA GLY A 403 8.83 -29.78 -13.14
C GLY A 403 8.78 -29.22 -11.72
N ALA A 404 8.06 -29.86 -10.79
CA ALA A 404 8.08 -29.50 -9.37
C ALA A 404 9.52 -29.34 -8.87
N GLY A 405 9.86 -28.13 -8.42
CA GLY A 405 11.16 -27.80 -7.86
C GLY A 405 11.34 -28.41 -6.48
N THR A 406 12.46 -28.10 -5.84
CA THR A 406 12.78 -28.60 -4.51
C THR A 406 13.30 -27.44 -3.69
N THR A 407 12.71 -27.22 -2.53
CA THR A 407 13.24 -26.29 -1.54
C THR A 407 14.44 -26.96 -0.85
N PHE A 408 15.55 -26.26 -0.78
CA PHE A 408 16.77 -26.72 -0.12
C PHE A 408 17.06 -25.87 1.11
N VAL A 409 17.35 -26.52 2.24
CA VAL A 409 17.74 -25.84 3.49
C VAL A 409 19.07 -26.38 4.00
N TYR A 410 20.03 -25.49 4.20
CA TYR A 410 21.37 -25.81 4.69
C TYR A 410 21.62 -25.02 5.99
N GLY A 411 21.61 -25.69 7.14
CA GLY A 411 21.96 -25.03 8.41
C GLY A 411 23.46 -24.72 8.52
N ASP A 412 24.28 -25.56 7.90
CA ASP A 412 25.74 -25.48 7.93
C ASP A 412 26.36 -25.60 9.34
N SER A 413 27.04 -24.57 9.85
CA SER A 413 27.79 -24.64 11.11
C SER A 413 27.02 -24.01 12.25
N GLY A 414 26.43 -24.84 13.10
CA GLY A 414 25.53 -24.32 14.10
C GLY A 414 24.76 -25.33 14.92
N GLN A 415 23.75 -24.83 15.63
CA GLN A 415 22.61 -25.61 16.08
C GLN A 415 21.36 -25.03 15.45
N ASP A 416 21.00 -25.59 14.30
CA ASP A 416 20.02 -24.96 13.43
C ASP A 416 18.66 -25.60 13.57
N THR A 417 17.63 -24.76 13.43
CA THR A 417 16.23 -25.14 13.60
C THR A 417 15.46 -24.90 12.32
N LEU A 418 14.83 -25.96 11.80
CA LEU A 418 13.84 -25.86 10.74
C LEU A 418 12.45 -25.88 11.36
N ARG A 419 11.66 -24.83 11.15
CA ARG A 419 10.29 -24.70 11.63
C ARG A 419 9.32 -24.69 10.46
N PHE A 420 8.31 -25.54 10.59
CA PHE A 420 7.11 -25.51 9.76
C PHE A 420 6.07 -24.64 10.44
N ALA A 421 5.69 -23.53 9.80
CA ALA A 421 4.58 -22.67 10.22
C ALA A 421 3.29 -23.15 9.56
N VAL A 422 2.21 -23.20 10.33
CA VAL A 422 0.92 -23.78 9.93
C VAL A 422 -0.22 -22.95 10.55
N GLU A 423 -1.27 -22.65 9.77
CA GLU A 423 -2.52 -22.14 10.32
C GLU A 423 -3.35 -23.24 10.99
N SER A 424 -4.06 -22.91 12.07
CA SER A 424 -4.84 -23.90 12.83
C SER A 424 -5.99 -24.55 12.05
N ASP A 425 -6.51 -23.90 11.02
CA ASP A 425 -7.50 -24.44 10.09
C ASP A 425 -6.91 -25.44 9.08
N ASP A 426 -5.62 -25.31 8.74
CA ASP A 426 -4.92 -26.18 7.78
C ASP A 426 -4.23 -27.40 8.41
N LEU A 427 -4.24 -27.48 9.74
CA LEU A 427 -3.69 -28.61 10.50
C LEU A 427 -4.19 -29.99 10.03
N GLN A 428 -5.47 -30.11 9.65
CA GLN A 428 -6.05 -31.41 9.30
C GLN A 428 -5.54 -31.96 7.97
N ASP A 429 -5.29 -31.09 7.00
CA ASP A 429 -4.81 -31.45 5.67
C ASP A 429 -3.30 -31.80 5.70
N ILE A 430 -2.55 -31.13 6.56
CA ILE A 430 -1.13 -31.39 6.79
C ILE A 430 -0.93 -32.71 7.53
N PHE A 431 -1.59 -32.93 8.68
CA PHE A 431 -1.46 -34.20 9.39
C PHE A 431 -1.96 -35.39 8.55
N GLY A 432 -2.98 -35.19 7.70
CA GLY A 432 -3.44 -36.18 6.72
C GLY A 432 -2.36 -36.57 5.71
N SER A 433 -1.65 -35.59 5.15
CA SER A 433 -0.57 -35.77 4.17
C SER A 433 0.71 -36.33 4.80
N LEU A 434 1.00 -35.91 6.03
CA LEU A 434 2.15 -36.33 6.82
C LEU A 434 2.05 -37.79 7.30
N LEU A 435 0.84 -38.23 7.67
CA LEU A 435 0.55 -39.62 8.05
C LEU A 435 0.56 -40.57 6.85
N GLN A 436 0.16 -40.10 5.67
CA GLN A 436 0.15 -40.90 4.43
C GLN A 436 1.55 -41.05 3.80
N SER A 437 2.40 -40.04 3.92
CA SER A 437 3.78 -40.06 3.39
C SER A 437 4.73 -40.93 4.20
N GLY A 438 4.31 -41.42 5.38
CA GLY A 438 5.08 -42.37 6.18
C GLY A 438 6.43 -41.81 6.59
N LEU A 439 6.46 -40.59 7.15
CA LEU A 439 7.67 -39.90 7.62
C LEU A 439 8.67 -40.86 8.27
N GLY A 440 9.67 -41.25 7.48
CA GLY A 440 10.93 -41.78 7.96
C GLY A 440 11.80 -40.64 8.45
N LEU A 441 11.33 -39.82 9.40
CA LEU A 441 12.17 -38.85 10.13
C LEU A 441 13.13 -39.63 11.05
N SER A 442 14.10 -40.31 10.45
CA SER A 442 15.24 -40.87 11.16
C SER A 442 16.26 -39.76 11.39
N LEU A 443 15.91 -38.78 12.24
CA LEU A 443 16.87 -37.80 12.76
C LEU A 443 17.90 -38.59 13.59
N SER A 444 19.02 -38.96 12.97
CA SER A 444 20.13 -39.57 13.70
C SER A 444 20.77 -38.47 14.53
N PRO A 445 20.67 -38.50 15.87
CA PRO A 445 20.91 -37.34 16.73
C PRO A 445 22.41 -37.11 17.01
N ARG A 446 23.27 -37.39 16.03
CA ARG A 446 24.71 -37.11 16.10
C ARG A 446 25.13 -36.55 14.75
N PHE A 447 25.35 -35.24 14.73
CA PHE A 447 25.81 -34.40 13.61
C PHE A 447 24.73 -34.08 12.57
N GLY A 448 24.26 -32.81 12.55
CA GLY A 448 23.71 -32.16 11.36
C GLY A 448 22.77 -33.01 10.53
N GLY A 449 21.58 -33.27 11.04
CA GLY A 449 20.63 -34.17 10.40
C GLY A 449 20.36 -33.74 8.95
N SER A 450 20.57 -34.65 8.00
CA SER A 450 20.09 -34.52 6.63
C SER A 450 18.80 -35.30 6.47
N GLY A 451 17.82 -34.72 5.81
CA GLY A 451 16.53 -35.34 5.56
C GLY A 451 15.94 -34.90 4.23
N GLU A 452 15.06 -35.74 3.71
CA GLU A 452 14.26 -35.46 2.53
C GLU A 452 12.80 -35.71 2.92
N ILE A 453 11.94 -34.75 2.64
CA ILE A 453 10.49 -34.88 2.79
C ILE A 453 9.88 -34.74 1.40
N ASP A 454 9.88 -35.86 0.68
CA ASP A 454 9.40 -35.96 -0.70
C ASP A 454 8.00 -35.36 -0.90
N ALA A 455 7.13 -35.53 0.10
CA ALA A 455 5.75 -35.03 0.07
C ALA A 455 5.65 -33.50 -0.04
N PHE A 456 6.68 -32.77 0.42
CA PHE A 456 6.75 -31.32 0.37
C PHE A 456 7.83 -30.81 -0.59
N GLY A 457 8.50 -31.70 -1.34
CA GLY A 457 9.63 -31.31 -2.18
C GLY A 457 10.75 -30.63 -1.39
N LEU A 458 11.01 -31.07 -0.15
CA LEU A 458 11.97 -30.44 0.75
C LEU A 458 13.19 -31.32 0.98
N ARG A 459 14.38 -30.75 0.82
CA ARG A 459 15.64 -31.38 1.22
C ARG A 459 16.36 -30.47 2.21
N PHE A 460 16.82 -31.04 3.31
CA PHE A 460 17.57 -30.27 4.29
C PHE A 460 18.80 -31.02 4.77
N SER A 461 19.80 -30.27 5.25
CA SER A 461 21.01 -30.81 5.85
C SER A 461 21.55 -29.87 6.91
N SER A 462 22.35 -30.43 7.82
CA SER A 462 22.89 -29.68 8.96
C SER A 462 21.81 -29.03 9.81
N ILE A 463 20.71 -29.76 10.07
CA ILE A 463 19.64 -29.31 10.95
C ILE A 463 19.62 -30.17 12.21
N GLU A 464 19.78 -29.53 13.37
CA GLU A 464 19.76 -30.17 14.69
C GLU A 464 18.35 -30.31 15.26
N ARG A 465 17.40 -29.49 14.78
CA ARG A 465 16.03 -29.47 15.27
C ARG A 465 15.00 -29.21 14.18
N VAL A 466 13.88 -29.93 14.28
CA VAL A 466 12.68 -29.65 13.52
C VAL A 466 11.52 -29.29 14.46
N GLU A 467 10.81 -28.21 14.15
CA GLU A 467 9.65 -27.74 14.90
C GLU A 467 8.41 -27.64 14.01
N ILE A 468 7.24 -27.86 14.59
CA ILE A 468 5.95 -27.50 13.99
C ILE A 468 5.32 -26.46 14.90
N ALA A 469 5.03 -25.29 14.33
CA ALA A 469 4.32 -24.21 14.97
C ALA A 469 2.94 -24.04 14.33
N VAL A 470 1.92 -23.91 15.17
CA VAL A 470 0.53 -23.67 14.77
C VAL A 470 0.10 -22.34 15.34
N ASP A 471 -0.35 -21.42 14.51
CA ASP A 471 -0.71 -20.06 14.92
C ASP A 471 0.38 -19.41 15.79
N GLY A 472 1.65 -19.65 15.44
CA GLY A 472 2.82 -19.17 16.18
C GLY A 472 3.23 -19.99 17.41
N ASP A 473 2.39 -20.89 17.91
CA ASP A 473 2.71 -21.75 19.06
C ASP A 473 3.40 -23.05 18.62
N VAL A 474 4.59 -23.33 19.15
CA VAL A 474 5.31 -24.59 18.88
C VAL A 474 4.59 -25.76 19.56
N VAL A 475 3.90 -26.58 18.76
CA VAL A 475 3.14 -27.75 19.22
C VAL A 475 3.95 -29.04 19.16
N LEU A 476 4.99 -29.09 18.33
CA LEU A 476 5.91 -30.22 18.23
C LEU A 476 7.35 -29.73 18.08
N SER A 477 8.27 -30.38 18.80
CA SER A 477 9.70 -30.14 18.67
C SER A 477 10.44 -31.47 18.72
N LEU A 478 11.23 -31.74 17.69
CA LEU A 478 12.03 -32.95 17.52
C LEU A 478 13.50 -32.54 17.37
N GLY A 479 14.31 -32.81 18.39
CA GLY A 479 15.73 -32.43 18.38
C GLY A 479 16.33 -32.40 19.80
N TYR A 480 17.57 -31.91 19.92
CA TYR A 480 18.25 -31.71 21.21
C TYR A 480 18.46 -30.20 21.49
N GLY A 481 18.42 -29.80 22.76
CA GLY A 481 18.69 -28.41 23.19
C GLY A 481 17.46 -27.52 23.38
N ARG A 482 17.67 -26.26 23.76
CA ARG A 482 16.64 -25.19 23.84
C ARG A 482 16.63 -24.42 22.51
N ALA A 483 15.50 -23.82 22.10
CA ALA A 483 15.45 -23.07 20.84
C ALA A 483 16.53 -21.99 20.87
N PRO A 484 17.32 -21.79 19.80
CA PRO A 484 18.27 -20.69 19.74
C PRO A 484 17.50 -19.42 20.05
N THR A 485 17.74 -18.81 21.20
CA THR A 485 17.17 -17.50 21.49
C THR A 485 18.08 -16.49 20.83
N GLY A 486 17.87 -16.19 19.55
CA GLY A 486 18.35 -14.93 18.97
C GLY A 486 17.73 -13.81 19.82
N THR A 487 18.43 -13.36 20.85
CA THR A 487 17.79 -12.79 22.05
C THR A 487 16.97 -11.53 21.74
N ALA A 488 17.27 -10.82 20.66
CA ALA A 488 16.49 -9.70 20.15
C ALA A 488 15.38 -10.17 19.18
N VAL A 489 15.74 -10.86 18.10
CA VAL A 489 14.84 -11.21 16.98
C VAL A 489 13.79 -12.25 17.38
N ASN A 490 14.14 -13.27 18.17
CA ASN A 490 13.16 -14.26 18.62
C ASN A 490 12.17 -13.70 19.65
N THR A 491 12.55 -12.65 20.39
CA THR A 491 11.61 -11.91 21.25
C THR A 491 10.66 -11.04 20.42
N LEU A 492 11.15 -10.49 19.31
CA LEU A 492 10.36 -9.73 18.32
C LEU A 492 9.40 -10.64 17.55
N LEU A 493 9.84 -11.82 17.11
CA LEU A 493 9.04 -12.82 16.39
C LEU A 493 8.00 -13.52 17.27
N ALA A 494 8.33 -13.83 18.53
CA ALA A 494 7.36 -14.41 19.47
C ALA A 494 6.25 -13.44 19.88
N GLN A 495 6.40 -12.15 19.57
CA GLN A 495 5.38 -11.12 19.77
C GLN A 495 4.74 -10.67 18.45
N ALA A 496 5.36 -10.97 17.30
CA ALA A 496 4.86 -10.58 15.99
C ALA A 496 3.86 -11.62 15.46
N ASP A 497 2.73 -11.14 14.98
CA ASP A 497 1.84 -11.94 14.15
C ASP A 497 2.51 -12.00 12.76
N LEU A 498 3.09 -13.15 12.41
CA LEU A 498 3.94 -13.35 11.22
C LEU A 498 3.19 -13.15 9.89
N TRP A 499 1.86 -13.04 9.93
CA TRP A 499 0.92 -12.86 8.81
C TRP A 499 1.07 -11.57 8.00
N GLY A 500 1.82 -10.58 8.51
CA GLY A 500 2.10 -9.35 7.78
C GLY A 500 3.37 -9.40 6.93
N LEU A 501 4.24 -10.38 7.16
CA LEU A 501 5.55 -10.50 6.51
C LEU A 501 5.64 -11.71 5.57
N VAL A 502 4.91 -12.80 5.85
CA VAL A 502 4.65 -13.94 4.93
C VAL A 502 3.47 -13.59 4.03
#